data_AF-A0A949FRE8-F1
#
_entry.id   AF-A0A949FRE8-F1
#
_cell.length_a   1.000
_cell.length_b   1.000
_cell.length_c   1.000
_cell.angle_alpha   90.00
_cell.angle_beta   90.00
_cell.angle_gamma   90.00
#
_symmetry.space_group_name_H-M   'P 1'
#
loop_
_entity.id
_entity.type
_entity.pdbx_description
1 polymer ?
#
loop_
_entity_poly.entity_id
_entity_poly.type
_entity_poly.pdbx_seq_one_letter_code
_entity_poly.pdbx_strand_id
1 'polypeptide(L)'
;MFIIGFAQVYNRHSRVVKKIDFAGEYRNKFVEFANKYFQTYDRYSRSGDFDGELYVWLTMNVSKIQNYVGSFGVMSYKLAFQNYMINNYQIIINTIPKFREGQVENFDVGAVDDCLLRYIGYLEEDSKDTLKNLRNPIVWFREGFREILSVPIFILSWFGIISNRTVNSIKDSLIHKVIAGLIALVTLVSGLVTIVVGYDQTLEFVNRLLG
;
A
#
# COMPACT_ATOMS: atom_id res chain seq x y z
N MET A 1 -1.34 20.98 12.45
CA MET A 1 -1.06 20.61 11.05
C MET A 1 0.09 19.63 10.94
N PHE A 2 1.30 20.00 11.36
CA PHE A 2 2.49 19.12 11.31
C PHE A 2 2.29 17.76 11.99
N ILE A 3 1.73 17.72 13.21
CA ILE A 3 1.48 16.45 13.92
C ILE A 3 0.52 15.53 13.15
N ILE A 4 -0.57 16.09 12.63
CA ILE A 4 -1.57 15.35 11.84
C ILE A 4 -0.91 14.78 10.58
N GLY A 5 -0.16 15.61 9.85
CA GLY A 5 0.52 15.14 8.64
C GLY A 5 1.63 14.14 8.92
N PHE A 6 2.39 14.30 10.00
CA PHE A 6 3.37 13.31 10.44
C PHE A 6 2.69 11.96 10.71
N ALA A 7 1.57 11.95 11.47
CA ALA A 7 0.81 10.73 11.72
C ALA A 7 0.31 10.07 10.43
N GLN A 8 -0.16 10.86 9.45
CA GLN A 8 -0.59 10.35 8.14
C GLN A 8 0.57 9.71 7.36
N VAL A 9 1.72 10.38 7.29
CA VAL A 9 2.90 9.87 6.59
C VAL A 9 3.46 8.63 7.29
N TYR A 10 3.49 8.62 8.62
CA TYR A 10 3.88 7.45 9.43
C TYR A 10 2.98 6.25 9.17
N ASN A 11 1.66 6.44 9.20
CA ASN A 11 0.70 5.37 8.90
C ASN A 11 0.83 4.86 7.47
N ARG A 12 1.20 5.72 6.51
CA ARG A 12 1.48 5.29 5.13
C ARG A 12 2.72 4.40 5.08
N HIS A 13 3.84 4.84 5.65
CA HIS A 13 5.08 4.06 5.69
C HIS A 13 4.90 2.72 6.44
N SER A 14 4.28 2.73 7.62
CA SER A 14 4.03 1.51 8.40
C SER A 14 3.19 0.49 7.63
N ARG A 15 2.22 0.94 6.83
CA ARG A 15 1.43 0.04 5.96
C ARG A 15 2.27 -0.60 4.86
N VAL A 16 3.23 0.13 4.27
CA VAL A 16 4.15 -0.41 3.26
C VAL A 16 5.04 -1.48 3.89
N VAL A 17 5.65 -1.18 5.04
CA VAL A 17 6.50 -2.15 5.78
C VAL A 17 5.72 -3.43 6.10
N LYS A 18 4.52 -3.32 6.67
CA LYS A 18 3.67 -4.49 6.96
C LYS A 18 3.33 -5.30 5.71
N LYS A 19 3.22 -4.67 4.53
CA LYS A 19 3.00 -5.38 3.27
C LYS A 19 4.25 -6.10 2.79
N ILE A 20 5.44 -5.51 2.96
CA ILE A 20 6.72 -6.16 2.67
C ILE A 20 6.86 -7.42 3.52
N ASP A 21 6.68 -7.30 4.83
CA ASP A 21 6.80 -8.42 5.78
C ASP A 21 5.87 -9.57 5.38
N PHE A 22 4.59 -9.27 5.14
CA PHE A 22 3.61 -10.27 4.75
C PHE A 22 3.90 -10.89 3.38
N ALA A 23 4.30 -10.10 2.38
CA ALA A 23 4.63 -10.62 1.05
C ALA A 23 5.89 -11.50 1.09
N GLY A 24 6.90 -11.10 1.87
CA GLY A 24 8.11 -11.88 2.12
C GLY A 24 7.81 -13.20 2.83
N GLU A 25 7.01 -13.18 3.89
CA GLU A 25 6.56 -14.39 4.58
C GLU A 25 5.81 -15.33 3.63
N TYR A 26 4.87 -14.79 2.85
CA TYR A 26 4.11 -15.59 1.89
C TYR A 26 5.02 -16.22 0.84
N ARG A 27 5.94 -15.45 0.26
CA ARG A 27 6.91 -15.95 -0.73
C ARG A 27 7.79 -17.04 -0.15
N ASN A 28 8.34 -16.84 1.05
CA ASN A 28 9.20 -17.83 1.69
C ASN A 28 8.47 -19.15 1.92
N LYS A 29 7.26 -19.10 2.48
CA LYS A 29 6.42 -20.29 2.68
C LYS A 29 6.02 -20.95 1.36
N PHE A 30 5.74 -20.17 0.31
CA PHE A 30 5.43 -20.70 -1.02
C PHE A 30 6.63 -21.43 -1.63
N VAL A 31 7.82 -20.83 -1.57
CA VAL A 31 9.06 -21.43 -2.10
C VAL A 31 9.42 -22.68 -1.31
N GLU A 32 9.30 -22.66 0.02
CA GLU A 32 9.49 -23.84 0.87
C GLU A 32 8.54 -24.98 0.49
N PHE A 33 7.24 -24.67 0.38
CA PHE A 33 6.21 -25.62 -0.04
C PHE A 33 6.50 -26.22 -1.42
N ALA A 34 6.80 -25.36 -2.41
CA ALA A 34 7.10 -25.78 -3.76
C ALA A 34 8.36 -26.65 -3.82
N ASN A 35 9.44 -26.24 -3.17
CA ASN A 35 10.68 -27.02 -3.15
C ASN A 35 10.48 -28.39 -2.52
N LYS A 36 9.77 -28.48 -1.40
CA LYS A 36 9.46 -29.76 -0.73
C LYS A 36 8.67 -30.69 -1.64
N TYR A 37 7.65 -30.15 -2.31
CA TYR A 37 6.85 -30.89 -3.28
C TYR A 37 7.69 -31.39 -4.47
N PHE A 38 8.51 -30.52 -5.10
CA PHE A 38 9.27 -30.89 -6.29
C PHE A 38 10.50 -31.77 -6.01
N GLN A 39 11.11 -31.68 -4.81
CA GLN A 39 12.25 -32.52 -4.43
C GLN A 39 11.91 -34.02 -4.39
N THR A 40 10.67 -34.35 -4.06
CA THR A 40 10.18 -35.73 -3.87
C THR A 40 9.15 -36.11 -4.93
N TYR A 41 9.06 -35.34 -6.02
CA TYR A 41 8.05 -35.53 -7.04
C TYR A 41 8.27 -36.83 -7.81
N ASP A 42 7.30 -37.75 -7.69
CA ASP A 42 7.27 -38.98 -8.47
C ASP A 42 6.43 -38.80 -9.75
N ARG A 43 7.03 -39.15 -10.88
CA ARG A 43 6.40 -38.97 -12.20
C ARG A 43 5.22 -39.94 -12.43
N TYR A 44 5.20 -41.09 -11.77
CA TYR A 44 4.17 -42.11 -11.96
C TYR A 44 2.93 -41.79 -11.13
N SER A 45 3.09 -41.38 -9.87
CA SER A 45 2.00 -40.95 -9.00
C SER A 45 1.57 -39.49 -9.23
N ARG A 46 2.38 -38.71 -9.96
CA ARG A 46 2.19 -37.27 -10.20
C ARG A 46 2.04 -36.47 -8.90
N SER A 47 2.78 -36.87 -7.87
CA SER A 47 2.70 -36.28 -6.55
C SER A 47 4.08 -36.18 -5.92
N GLY A 48 4.30 -35.10 -5.17
CA GLY A 48 5.43 -34.96 -4.26
C GLY A 48 4.99 -34.98 -2.81
N ASP A 49 5.92 -34.69 -1.91
CA ASP A 49 5.69 -34.44 -0.49
C ASP A 49 4.83 -33.19 -0.33
N PHE A 50 3.54 -33.43 -0.10
CA PHE A 50 2.53 -32.41 0.05
C PHE A 50 2.43 -32.00 1.51
N ASP A 51 3.02 -30.85 1.84
CA ASP A 51 2.91 -30.27 3.18
C ASP A 51 1.52 -29.65 3.40
N GLY A 52 0.67 -30.38 4.12
CA GLY A 52 -0.70 -29.95 4.40
C GLY A 52 -0.80 -28.66 5.20
N GLU A 53 0.13 -28.40 6.12
CA GLU A 53 0.10 -27.20 6.96
C GLU A 53 0.47 -25.94 6.15
N LEU A 54 1.55 -26.02 5.36
CA LEU A 54 1.94 -24.93 4.47
C LEU A 54 0.86 -24.68 3.42
N TYR A 55 0.28 -25.74 2.84
CA TYR A 55 -0.81 -25.60 1.88
C TYR A 55 -2.02 -24.87 2.47
N VAL A 56 -2.45 -25.24 3.69
CA VAL A 56 -3.58 -24.60 4.37
C VAL A 56 -3.27 -23.13 4.62
N TRP A 57 -2.07 -22.80 5.13
CA TRP A 57 -1.67 -21.42 5.37
C TRP A 57 -1.65 -20.59 4.09
N LEU A 58 -1.07 -21.11 3.00
CA LEU A 58 -1.03 -20.45 1.69
C LEU A 58 -2.44 -20.21 1.18
N THR A 59 -3.29 -21.24 1.21
CA THR A 59 -4.69 -21.17 0.77
C THR A 59 -5.49 -20.13 1.57
N MET A 60 -5.34 -20.09 2.90
CA MET A 60 -6.02 -19.09 3.73
C MET A 60 -5.60 -17.65 3.40
N ASN A 61 -4.36 -17.45 2.97
CA ASN A 61 -3.80 -16.13 2.72
C ASN A 61 -3.82 -15.73 1.24
N VAL A 62 -4.23 -16.62 0.34
CA VAL A 62 -4.10 -16.46 -1.12
C VAL A 62 -4.86 -15.24 -1.65
N SER A 63 -6.09 -15.01 -1.17
CA SER A 63 -6.91 -13.87 -1.57
C SER A 63 -6.27 -12.54 -1.15
N LYS A 64 -5.66 -12.51 0.04
CA LYS A 64 -5.01 -11.32 0.57
C LYS A 64 -3.77 -10.97 -0.25
N ILE A 65 -2.90 -11.95 -0.52
CA ILE A 65 -1.69 -11.69 -1.31
C ILE A 65 -2.03 -11.37 -2.77
N GLN A 66 -3.02 -12.04 -3.39
CA GLN A 66 -3.46 -11.76 -4.75
C GLN A 66 -3.99 -10.32 -4.89
N ASN A 67 -4.74 -9.84 -3.90
CA ASN A 67 -5.20 -8.45 -3.85
C ASN A 67 -4.05 -7.46 -3.67
N TYR A 68 -3.02 -7.83 -2.91
CA TYR A 68 -1.84 -6.98 -2.70
C TYR A 68 -0.98 -6.85 -3.96
N VAL A 69 -0.68 -7.96 -4.63
CA VAL A 69 0.11 -7.96 -5.88
C VAL A 69 -0.62 -7.27 -7.02
N GLY A 70 -1.96 -7.26 -7.03
CA GLY A 70 -2.75 -6.58 -8.05
C GLY A 70 -2.34 -6.98 -9.47
N SER A 71 -1.96 -6.00 -10.29
CA SER A 71 -1.53 -6.22 -11.68
C SER A 71 -0.25 -7.04 -11.82
N PHE A 72 0.62 -7.09 -10.81
CA PHE A 72 1.82 -7.94 -10.86
C PHE A 72 1.48 -9.43 -10.87
N GLY A 73 0.36 -9.81 -10.26
CA GLY A 73 -0.11 -11.19 -10.18
C GLY A 73 -1.14 -11.57 -11.23
N VAL A 74 -1.21 -10.82 -12.33
CA VAL A 74 -2.16 -11.04 -13.42
C VAL A 74 -1.40 -11.11 -14.74
N MET A 75 -1.68 -12.13 -15.54
CA MET A 75 -1.10 -12.27 -16.88
C MET A 75 -2.12 -12.72 -17.92
N SER A 76 -1.75 -12.59 -19.19
CA SER A 76 -2.43 -13.30 -20.28
C SER A 76 -1.80 -14.67 -20.43
N TYR A 77 -2.59 -15.73 -20.28
CA TYR A 77 -2.12 -17.10 -20.23
C TYR A 77 -2.66 -17.91 -21.40
N LYS A 78 -1.80 -18.68 -22.08
CA LYS A 78 -2.20 -19.58 -23.16
C LYS A 78 -2.02 -21.02 -22.69
N LEU A 79 -3.11 -21.77 -22.65
CA LEU A 79 -3.08 -23.20 -22.35
C LEU A 79 -2.36 -23.98 -23.46
N ALA A 80 -1.61 -25.01 -23.08
CA ALA A 80 -0.99 -25.90 -24.05
C ALA A 80 -2.05 -26.51 -24.97
N PHE A 81 -1.75 -26.59 -26.27
CA PHE A 81 -2.63 -27.16 -27.30
C PHE A 81 -3.97 -26.43 -27.52
N GLN A 82 -4.14 -25.21 -26.99
CA GLN A 82 -5.34 -24.40 -27.22
C GLN A 82 -5.01 -23.11 -27.97
N ASN A 83 -5.91 -22.72 -28.88
CA ASN A 83 -5.77 -21.53 -29.73
C ASN A 83 -6.41 -20.27 -29.13
N TYR A 84 -6.79 -20.28 -27.85
CA TYR A 84 -7.32 -19.12 -27.15
C TYR A 84 -6.43 -18.70 -25.98
N MET A 85 -6.43 -17.40 -25.67
CA MET A 85 -5.75 -16.83 -24.50
C MET A 85 -6.77 -16.54 -23.40
N ILE A 86 -6.42 -16.91 -22.17
CA ILE A 86 -7.13 -16.50 -20.97
C ILE A 86 -6.54 -15.17 -20.55
N ASN A 87 -7.36 -14.11 -20.66
CA ASN A 87 -7.01 -12.79 -20.16
C ASN A 87 -7.28 -12.71 -18.66
N ASN A 88 -6.53 -11.85 -17.96
CA ASN A 88 -6.67 -11.61 -16.53
C ASN A 88 -6.47 -12.86 -15.64
N TYR A 89 -5.59 -13.76 -16.05
CA TYR A 89 -5.28 -14.96 -15.28
C TYR A 89 -4.55 -14.58 -13.99
N GLN A 90 -5.18 -14.85 -12.85
CA GLN A 90 -4.61 -14.63 -11.51
C GLN A 90 -3.64 -15.75 -11.16
N ILE A 91 -2.35 -15.44 -11.17
CA ILE A 91 -1.30 -16.45 -11.12
C ILE A 91 -1.32 -17.20 -9.78
N ILE A 92 -1.40 -16.47 -8.65
CA ILE A 92 -1.22 -17.08 -7.33
C ILE A 92 -2.42 -17.94 -6.94
N ILE A 93 -3.64 -17.40 -7.08
CA ILE A 93 -4.87 -18.13 -6.73
C ILE A 93 -5.03 -19.40 -7.54
N ASN A 94 -4.67 -19.37 -8.82
CA ASN A 94 -4.85 -20.54 -9.69
C ASN A 94 -3.70 -21.55 -9.59
N THR A 95 -2.53 -21.17 -9.08
CA THR A 95 -1.40 -22.10 -8.91
C THR A 95 -1.52 -22.97 -7.67
N ILE A 96 -2.03 -22.44 -6.54
CA ILE A 96 -2.09 -23.20 -5.28
C ILE A 96 -2.87 -24.53 -5.42
N PRO A 97 -4.08 -24.58 -6.01
CA PRO A 97 -4.82 -25.84 -6.16
C PRO A 97 -4.12 -26.89 -7.03
N LYS A 98 -3.32 -26.48 -8.02
CA LYS A 98 -2.63 -27.39 -8.95
C LYS A 98 -1.67 -28.35 -8.24
N PHE A 99 -1.12 -27.96 -7.09
CA PHE A 99 -0.29 -28.84 -6.26
C PHE A 99 -1.10 -30.04 -5.73
N ARG A 100 -2.33 -29.81 -5.28
CA ARG A 100 -3.21 -30.87 -4.79
C ARG A 100 -3.66 -31.80 -5.91
N GLU A 101 -3.85 -31.25 -7.10
CA GLU A 101 -4.34 -31.97 -8.27
C GLU A 101 -3.23 -32.72 -9.04
N GLY A 102 -1.96 -32.53 -8.66
CA GLY A 102 -0.81 -33.09 -9.39
C GLY A 102 -0.62 -32.49 -10.78
N GLN A 103 -1.13 -31.26 -10.99
CA GLN A 103 -1.11 -30.54 -12.27
C GLN A 103 -0.14 -29.35 -12.27
N VAL A 104 0.57 -29.13 -11.17
CA VAL A 104 1.51 -28.01 -11.06
C VAL A 104 2.73 -28.24 -11.93
N GLU A 105 3.08 -27.24 -12.73
CA GLU A 105 4.29 -27.25 -13.55
C GLU A 105 5.36 -26.30 -12.99
N ASN A 106 6.63 -26.51 -13.39
CA ASN A 106 7.72 -25.60 -13.03
C ASN A 106 7.43 -24.14 -13.45
N PHE A 107 6.72 -23.96 -14.58
CA PHE A 107 6.28 -22.63 -15.02
C PHE A 107 5.35 -21.97 -14.01
N ASP A 108 4.39 -22.72 -13.44
CA ASP A 108 3.42 -22.17 -12.49
C ASP A 108 4.13 -21.66 -11.22
N VAL A 109 5.10 -22.43 -10.72
CA VAL A 109 5.92 -22.04 -9.56
C VAL A 109 6.79 -20.84 -9.86
N GLY A 110 7.51 -20.87 -10.98
CA GLY A 110 8.35 -19.75 -11.40
C GLY A 110 7.55 -18.46 -11.59
N ALA A 111 6.36 -18.54 -12.17
CA ALA A 111 5.50 -17.38 -12.38
C ALA A 111 5.00 -16.77 -11.05
N VAL A 112 4.65 -17.59 -10.06
CA VAL A 112 4.29 -17.10 -8.73
C VAL A 112 5.49 -16.45 -8.03
N ASP A 113 6.65 -17.12 -8.05
CA ASP A 113 7.85 -16.60 -7.38
C ASP A 113 8.30 -15.26 -7.98
N ASP A 114 8.37 -15.18 -9.31
CA ASP A 114 8.69 -13.98 -10.06
C ASP A 114 7.72 -12.83 -9.76
N CYS A 115 6.41 -13.12 -9.74
CA CYS A 115 5.39 -12.13 -9.40
C CYS A 115 5.61 -11.57 -7.99
N LEU A 116 5.78 -12.44 -7.00
CA LEU A 116 6.00 -12.05 -5.61
C LEU A 116 7.30 -11.25 -5.46
N LEU A 117 8.38 -11.69 -6.11
CA LEU A 117 9.67 -11.01 -6.07
C LEU A 117 9.60 -9.61 -6.68
N ARG A 118 8.96 -9.45 -7.84
CA ARG A 118 8.74 -8.13 -8.47
C ARG A 118 7.90 -7.22 -7.58
N TYR A 119 6.86 -7.75 -6.96
CA TYR A 119 6.01 -6.98 -6.04
C TYR A 119 6.76 -6.55 -4.76
N ILE A 120 7.56 -7.45 -4.17
CA ILE A 120 8.41 -7.12 -3.02
C ILE A 120 9.40 -6.01 -3.40
N GLY A 121 10.09 -6.12 -4.54
CA GLY A 121 11.00 -5.08 -5.02
C GLY A 121 10.31 -3.72 -5.24
N TYR A 122 9.08 -3.73 -5.76
CA TYR A 122 8.26 -2.53 -5.86
C TYR A 122 7.96 -1.92 -4.48
N LEU A 123 7.58 -2.74 -3.49
CA LEU A 123 7.29 -2.26 -2.14
C LEU A 123 8.53 -1.73 -1.42
N GLU A 124 9.70 -2.34 -1.63
CA GLU A 124 10.96 -1.85 -1.09
C GLU A 124 11.31 -0.45 -1.61
N GLU A 125 11.06 -0.19 -2.89
CA GLU A 125 11.24 1.15 -3.47
C GLU A 125 10.23 2.16 -2.90
N ASP A 126 8.96 1.78 -2.81
CA ASP A 126 7.91 2.61 -2.17
C ASP A 126 8.23 2.87 -0.68
N SER A 127 8.84 1.91 0.01
CA SER A 127 9.29 2.07 1.40
C SER A 127 10.38 3.15 1.52
N LYS A 128 11.35 3.18 0.59
CA LYS A 128 12.39 4.22 0.57
C LYS A 128 11.77 5.60 0.36
N ASP A 129 10.80 5.73 -0.54
CA ASP A 129 10.15 7.01 -0.82
C ASP A 129 9.25 7.47 0.34
N THR A 130 8.49 6.56 0.94
CA THR A 130 7.71 6.88 2.14
C THR A 130 8.59 7.21 3.34
N LEU A 131 9.78 6.60 3.48
CA LEU A 131 10.76 6.94 4.50
C LEU A 131 11.36 8.34 4.31
N LYS A 132 11.63 8.77 3.07
CA LYS A 132 12.06 10.15 2.77
C LYS A 132 10.99 11.15 3.23
N ASN A 133 9.73 10.88 2.91
CA ASN A 133 8.61 11.72 3.32
C ASN A 133 8.48 11.79 4.86
N LEU A 134 8.77 10.70 5.56
CA LEU A 134 8.78 10.64 7.02
C LEU A 134 9.82 11.55 7.68
N ARG A 135 10.86 11.99 6.95
CA ARG A 135 11.89 12.91 7.45
C ARG A 135 11.68 14.36 7.00
N ASN A 136 10.67 14.62 6.17
CA ASN A 136 10.45 15.92 5.55
C ASN A 136 9.30 16.70 6.22
N PRO A 137 9.59 17.73 7.05
CA PRO A 137 8.56 18.49 7.74
C PRO A 137 7.65 19.30 6.80
N ILE A 138 8.13 19.68 5.61
CA ILE A 138 7.32 20.36 4.59
C ILE A 138 6.23 19.41 4.08
N VAL A 139 6.56 18.13 3.91
CA VAL A 139 5.58 17.09 3.54
C VAL A 139 4.56 16.92 4.65
N TRP A 140 4.97 16.90 5.92
CA TRP A 140 4.03 16.79 7.04
C TRP A 140 3.07 17.99 7.08
N PHE A 141 3.57 19.21 6.89
CA PHE A 141 2.71 20.38 6.80
C PHE A 141 1.67 20.23 5.68
N ARG A 142 2.13 19.87 4.46
CA ARG A 142 1.27 19.69 3.30
C ARG A 142 0.18 18.64 3.52
N GLU A 143 0.54 17.46 4.00
CA GLU A 143 -0.41 16.38 4.25
C GLU A 143 -1.39 16.75 5.38
N GLY A 144 -0.90 17.36 6.46
CA GLY A 144 -1.75 17.81 7.57
C GLY A 144 -2.73 18.91 7.17
N PHE A 145 -2.30 19.82 6.30
CA PHE A 145 -3.15 20.88 5.76
C PHE A 145 -4.25 20.31 4.86
N ARG A 146 -3.88 19.41 3.93
CA ARG A 146 -4.84 18.72 3.05
C ARG A 146 -5.91 17.97 3.85
N GLU A 147 -5.52 17.37 4.97
CA GLU A 147 -6.45 16.63 5.83
C GLU A 147 -7.44 17.57 6.53
N ILE A 148 -6.98 18.68 7.09
CA ILE A 148 -7.86 19.68 7.72
C ILE A 148 -8.85 20.27 6.72
N LEU A 149 -8.39 20.65 5.52
CA LEU A 149 -9.28 21.15 4.47
C LEU A 149 -10.28 20.12 3.97
N SER A 150 -10.01 18.84 4.17
CA SER A 150 -10.91 17.77 3.79
C SER A 150 -12.05 17.56 4.79
N VAL A 151 -11.95 18.07 6.02
CA VAL A 151 -12.93 17.82 7.09
C VAL A 151 -14.36 18.19 6.67
N PRO A 152 -14.64 19.36 6.06
CA PRO A 152 -16.00 19.69 5.62
C PRO A 152 -16.55 18.69 4.59
N ILE A 153 -15.72 18.27 3.64
CA ILE A 153 -16.10 17.30 2.59
C ILE A 153 -16.39 15.92 3.21
N PHE A 154 -15.60 15.52 4.21
CA PHE A 154 -15.85 14.30 4.96
C PHE A 154 -17.15 14.35 5.75
N ILE A 155 -17.48 15.48 6.38
CA ILE A 155 -18.74 15.66 7.10
C ILE A 155 -19.93 15.47 6.15
N LEU A 156 -19.88 16.04 4.93
CA LEU A 156 -20.91 15.82 3.92
C LEU A 156 -21.06 14.34 3.56
N SER A 157 -19.94 13.62 3.45
CA SER A 157 -19.97 12.19 3.18
C SER A 157 -20.51 11.37 4.34
N TRP A 158 -20.21 11.77 5.58
CA TRP A 158 -20.70 11.09 6.78
C TRP A 158 -22.21 11.25 6.93
N PHE A 159 -22.76 12.42 6.59
CA PHE A 159 -24.21 12.62 6.50
C PHE A 159 -24.86 11.93 5.29
N GLY A 160 -24.08 11.21 4.48
CA GLY A 160 -24.60 10.50 3.31
C GLY A 160 -25.00 11.41 2.14
N ILE A 161 -24.66 12.70 2.19
CA ILE A 161 -24.97 13.66 1.14
C ILE A 161 -24.16 13.34 -0.13
N ILE A 162 -22.91 12.92 0.05
CA ILE A 162 -22.02 12.50 -1.05
C ILE A 162 -21.38 11.15 -0.74
N SER A 163 -20.99 10.42 -1.78
CA SER A 163 -20.31 9.12 -1.60
C SER A 163 -18.82 9.29 -1.28
N ASN A 164 -18.22 8.31 -0.59
CA ASN A 164 -16.77 8.26 -0.38
C ASN A 164 -15.96 8.30 -1.70
N ARG A 165 -16.52 7.77 -2.79
CA ARG A 165 -15.91 7.86 -4.12
C ARG A 165 -15.83 9.31 -4.60
N THR A 166 -16.91 10.06 -4.40
CA THR A 166 -16.99 11.49 -4.72
C THR A 166 -15.98 12.29 -3.90
N VAL A 167 -15.87 12.02 -2.59
CA VAL A 167 -14.87 12.64 -1.71
C VAL A 167 -13.46 12.46 -2.25
N ASN A 168 -13.08 11.21 -2.57
CA ASN A 168 -11.75 10.90 -3.07
C ASN A 168 -11.47 11.60 -4.41
N SER A 169 -12.46 11.60 -5.32
CA SER A 169 -12.35 12.30 -6.60
C SER A 169 -12.12 13.81 -6.43
N ILE A 170 -12.84 14.46 -5.51
CA ILE A 170 -12.64 15.88 -5.20
C ILE A 170 -11.24 16.11 -4.64
N LYS A 171 -10.82 15.31 -3.64
CA LYS A 171 -9.51 15.45 -3.01
C LYS A 171 -8.36 15.30 -4.00
N ASP A 172 -8.49 14.39 -4.96
CA ASP A 172 -7.43 14.10 -5.93
C ASP A 172 -7.42 15.04 -7.13
N SER A 173 -8.48 15.83 -7.32
CA SER A 173 -8.56 16.85 -8.35
C SER A 173 -7.47 17.92 -8.21
N LEU A 174 -6.96 18.38 -9.35
CA LEU A 174 -5.95 19.43 -9.40
C LEU A 174 -6.46 20.75 -8.82
N ILE A 175 -7.73 21.08 -9.09
CA ILE A 175 -8.39 22.30 -8.60
C ILE A 175 -8.35 22.32 -7.06
N HIS A 176 -8.74 21.22 -6.41
CA HIS A 176 -8.71 21.13 -4.95
C HIS A 176 -7.29 21.29 -4.41
N LYS A 177 -6.30 20.66 -5.04
CA LYS A 177 -4.88 20.78 -4.64
C LYS A 177 -4.35 22.21 -4.75
N VAL A 178 -4.71 22.93 -5.81
CA VAL A 178 -4.30 24.33 -6.01
C VAL A 178 -4.94 25.25 -4.98
N ILE A 179 -6.26 25.14 -4.77
CA ILE A 179 -6.97 25.93 -3.75
C ILE A 179 -6.38 25.66 -2.37
N ALA A 180 -6.14 24.39 -2.04
CA ALA A 180 -5.51 24.00 -0.79
C ALA A 180 -4.13 24.64 -0.62
N GLY A 181 -3.29 24.63 -1.67
CA GLY A 181 -1.98 25.29 -1.65
C GLY A 181 -2.06 26.79 -1.39
N LEU A 182 -3.00 27.49 -2.02
CA LEU A 182 -3.20 28.93 -1.84
C LEU A 182 -3.64 29.28 -0.41
N ILE A 183 -4.62 28.56 0.13
CA ILE A 183 -5.09 28.78 1.51
C ILE A 183 -3.95 28.48 2.49
N ALA A 184 -3.14 27.45 2.23
CA ALA A 184 -1.98 27.13 3.08
C ALA A 184 -0.97 28.27 3.11
N LEU A 185 -0.67 28.87 1.95
CA LEU A 185 0.27 29.98 1.83
C LEU A 185 -0.25 31.23 2.57
N VAL A 186 -1.52 31.60 2.36
CA VAL A 186 -2.14 32.73 3.06
C VAL A 186 -2.14 32.50 4.57
N THR A 187 -2.48 31.29 5.02
CA THR A 187 -2.48 30.92 6.44
C THR A 187 -1.08 31.00 7.04
N LEU A 188 -0.05 30.58 6.30
CA LEU A 188 1.33 30.63 6.73
C LEU A 188 1.83 32.08 6.85
N VAL A 189 1.58 32.90 5.82
CA VAL A 189 1.97 34.33 5.83
C VAL A 189 1.22 35.07 6.93
N SER A 190 -0.09 34.83 7.08
CA SER A 190 -0.89 35.42 8.15
C SER A 190 -0.35 35.02 9.52
N GLY A 191 0.01 33.76 9.73
CA GLY A 191 0.62 33.30 10.97
C GLY A 191 1.95 33.99 11.27
N LEU A 192 2.82 34.15 10.25
CA LEU A 192 4.08 34.87 10.40
C LEU A 192 3.87 36.33 10.75
N VAL A 193 2.98 37.04 10.05
CA VAL A 193 2.66 38.44 10.34
C VAL A 193 2.12 38.58 11.75
N THR A 194 1.21 37.70 12.19
CA THR A 194 0.68 37.71 13.56
C THR A 194 1.77 37.50 14.60
N ILE A 195 2.74 36.60 14.35
CA ILE A 195 3.87 36.39 15.27
C ILE A 195 4.75 37.65 15.35
N VAL A 196 5.09 38.25 14.20
CA VAL A 196 5.96 39.43 14.15
C VAL A 196 5.29 40.64 14.80
N VAL A 197 4.04 40.92 14.45
CA VAL A 197 3.28 42.05 15.02
C VAL A 197 2.94 41.81 16.49
N GLY A 198 2.62 40.58 16.86
CA GLY A 198 2.33 40.21 18.24
C GLY A 198 3.56 40.22 19.14
N TYR A 199 4.78 40.16 18.59
CA TYR A 199 6.02 40.10 19.36
C TYR A 199 6.16 41.28 20.32
N ASP A 200 5.95 42.50 19.82
CA ASP A 200 6.04 43.73 20.62
C ASP A 200 4.99 43.75 21.74
N GLN A 201 3.76 43.32 21.42
CA GLN A 201 2.66 43.21 22.39
C GLN A 201 2.95 42.15 23.46
N THR A 202 3.61 41.05 23.08
CA THR A 202 3.97 39.97 24.00
C THR A 202 5.10 40.40 24.92
N LEU A 203 6.09 41.15 24.41
CA LEU A 203 7.17 41.75 25.20
C LEU A 203 6.64 42.77 26.21
N GLU A 204 5.73 43.66 25.80
CA GLU A 204 5.07 44.60 26.70
C GLU A 204 4.32 43.88 27.82
N PHE A 205 3.58 42.82 27.48
CA PHE A 205 2.85 42.03 28.45
C PHE A 205 3.78 41.33 29.46
N VAL A 206 4.87 40.72 28.98
CA VAL A 206 5.87 40.05 29.84
C VAL A 206 6.61 41.06 30.73
N ASN A 207 7.01 42.21 30.19
CA ASN A 207 7.67 43.25 30.97
C ASN A 207 6.74 43.81 32.06
N ARG A 208 5.45 44.01 31.78
CA ARG A 208 4.46 44.39 32.80
C ARG A 208 4.26 43.34 33.89
N LEU A 209 4.46 42.06 33.58
CA LEU A 209 4.35 40.95 34.54
C LEU A 209 5.60 40.76 35.39
N LEU A 210 6.78 41.08 34.86
CA LEU A 210 8.07 40.91 35.54
C LEU A 210 8.58 42.17 36.26
N GLY A 211 8.04 43.35 35.95
CA GLY A 211 8.43 44.64 36.54
C GLY A 211 9.46 45.38 35.70
#